data_AF-A0A504Y8Q6-F1
#
_entry.id   AF-A0A504Y8Q6-F1
#
_cell.length_a   1.000
_cell.length_b   1.000
_cell.length_c   1.000
_cell.angle_alpha   90.00
_cell.angle_beta   90.00
_cell.angle_gamma   90.00
#
_symmetry.space_group_name_H-M   'P 1'
#
loop_
_entity.id
_entity.type
_entity.pdbx_description
1 polymer ?
#
loop_
_entity_poly.entity_id
_entity_poly.type
_entity_poly.pdbx_seq_one_letter_code
_entity_poly.pdbx_strand_id
1 'polypeptide(L)'
;MAGYDGPPHFMDFLRLVFGDMTTNQRAMVVKAFIKMDPAMIGHISLHELRRFYTAPSWAIKEYGSSIVPTAAEFQELVRILTGSMESPVEFSEFEALYHGLSVAVGTCPVDRVTSESQWTRLIVDWRSQQSSSHDQFERIVRDSWGI
;
A
#
# COMPACT_ATOMS: atom_id res chain seq x y z
N MET A 1 -14.28 -22.68 14.42
CA MET A 1 -13.44 -21.58 13.89
C MET A 1 -12.29 -21.41 14.86
N ALA A 2 -11.08 -21.80 14.47
CA ALA A 2 -9.89 -21.51 15.28
C ALA A 2 -9.55 -20.04 15.03
N GLY A 3 -9.79 -19.19 16.03
CA GLY A 3 -9.33 -17.80 16.01
C GLY A 3 -7.81 -17.79 16.15
N TYR A 4 -7.15 -16.98 15.33
CA TYR A 4 -5.73 -16.73 15.47
C TYR A 4 -5.52 -15.85 16.71
N ASP A 5 -4.91 -16.39 17.76
CA ASP A 5 -4.59 -15.68 19.03
C ASP A 5 -3.21 -14.97 18.99
N GLY A 6 -2.62 -14.83 17.81
CA GLY A 6 -1.36 -14.09 17.62
C GLY A 6 -1.58 -12.58 17.52
N PRO A 7 -0.51 -11.77 17.59
CA PRO A 7 -0.60 -10.34 17.33
C PRO A 7 -1.23 -10.11 15.95
N PRO A 8 -2.21 -9.18 15.81
CA PRO A 8 -2.84 -8.92 14.53
C PRO A 8 -1.78 -8.49 13.51
N HIS A 9 -1.77 -9.13 12.34
CA HIS A 9 -0.87 -8.75 11.27
C HIS A 9 -1.24 -7.32 10.83
N PHE A 10 -0.27 -6.51 10.45
CA PHE A 10 -0.54 -5.12 10.04
C PHE A 10 -1.57 -5.04 8.89
N MET A 11 -1.56 -6.05 8.00
CA MET A 11 -2.57 -6.19 6.94
C MET A 11 -4.00 -6.39 7.46
N ASP A 12 -4.18 -7.17 8.54
CA ASP A 12 -5.49 -7.41 9.14
C ASP A 12 -6.07 -6.12 9.72
N PHE A 13 -5.20 -5.30 10.34
CA PHE A 13 -5.58 -3.97 10.81
C PHE A 13 -6.03 -3.06 9.66
N LEU A 14 -5.27 -3.00 8.56
CA LEU A 14 -5.63 -2.18 7.41
C LEU A 14 -6.98 -2.60 6.80
N ARG A 15 -7.22 -3.91 6.64
CA ARG A 15 -8.51 -4.41 6.11
C ARG A 15 -9.67 -4.15 7.05
N LEU A 16 -9.45 -4.25 8.35
CA LEU A 16 -10.47 -3.96 9.36
C LEU A 16 -10.89 -2.48 9.33
N VAL A 17 -9.93 -1.56 9.20
CA VAL A 17 -10.18 -0.12 9.30
C VAL A 17 -10.63 0.48 7.97
N PHE A 18 -10.00 0.08 6.86
CA PHE A 18 -10.17 0.71 5.55
C PHE A 18 -10.90 -0.16 4.52
N GLY A 19 -11.20 -1.41 4.86
CA GLY A 19 -11.78 -2.39 3.95
C GLY A 19 -10.73 -3.03 3.04
N ASP A 20 -11.17 -3.84 2.08
CA ASP A 20 -10.26 -4.45 1.12
C ASP A 20 -9.84 -3.47 0.03
N MET A 21 -8.58 -3.56 -0.37
CA MET A 21 -8.09 -2.92 -1.59
C MET A 21 -8.91 -3.41 -2.79
N THR A 22 -9.28 -2.50 -3.69
CA THR A 22 -10.10 -2.87 -4.85
C THR A 22 -9.36 -3.81 -5.81
N THR A 23 -10.10 -4.57 -6.62
CA THR A 23 -9.53 -5.56 -7.55
C THR A 23 -8.50 -4.95 -8.50
N ASN A 24 -8.72 -3.73 -8.98
CA ASN A 24 -7.79 -3.06 -9.91
C ASN A 24 -6.49 -2.63 -9.21
N GLN A 25 -6.61 -2.00 -8.04
CA GLN A 25 -5.46 -1.60 -7.24
C GLN A 25 -4.62 -2.83 -6.86
N ARG A 26 -5.28 -3.91 -6.42
CA ARG A 26 -4.62 -5.17 -6.12
C ARG A 26 -3.94 -5.78 -7.35
N ALA A 27 -4.58 -5.76 -8.51
CA ALA A 27 -3.98 -6.25 -9.75
C ALA A 27 -2.70 -5.48 -10.11
N MET A 28 -2.65 -4.17 -9.85
CA MET A 28 -1.44 -3.36 -10.05
C MET A 28 -0.31 -3.74 -9.09
N VAL A 29 -0.63 -3.94 -7.80
CA VAL A 29 0.35 -4.38 -6.80
C VAL A 29 0.89 -5.78 -7.15
N VAL A 30 0.03 -6.70 -7.58
CA VAL A 30 0.43 -8.04 -8.04
C VAL A 30 1.36 -7.96 -9.24
N LYS A 31 1.06 -7.13 -10.24
CA LYS A 31 1.95 -6.93 -11.41
C LYS A 31 3.32 -6.41 -11.01
N ALA A 32 3.37 -5.44 -10.09
CA ALA A 32 4.63 -4.92 -9.55
C ALA A 32 5.43 -6.02 -8.85
N PHE A 33 4.78 -6.84 -8.02
CA PHE A 33 5.43 -7.94 -7.31
C PHE A 33 5.98 -9.00 -8.27
N ILE A 34 5.19 -9.45 -9.25
CA ILE A 34 5.61 -10.46 -10.24
C ILE A 34 6.80 -9.98 -11.07
N LYS A 35 6.91 -8.67 -11.35
CA LYS A 35 8.07 -8.10 -12.04
C LYS A 35 9.38 -8.36 -11.27
N MET A 36 9.31 -8.40 -9.94
CA MET A 36 10.46 -8.62 -9.06
C MET A 36 10.64 -10.09 -8.65
N ASP A 37 9.59 -10.90 -8.78
CA ASP A 37 9.61 -12.35 -8.56
C ASP A 37 9.23 -13.12 -9.84
N PRO A 38 10.04 -13.03 -10.92
CA PRO A 38 9.73 -13.70 -12.18
C PRO A 38 9.75 -15.23 -12.07
N ALA A 39 10.45 -15.76 -11.05
CA ALA A 39 10.51 -17.19 -10.77
C ALA A 39 9.33 -17.69 -9.91
N MET A 40 8.45 -16.80 -9.45
CA MET A 40 7.27 -17.10 -8.62
C MET A 40 7.63 -17.88 -7.35
N ILE A 41 8.74 -17.50 -6.71
CA ILE A 41 9.24 -18.11 -5.47
C ILE A 41 8.33 -17.73 -4.29
N GLY A 42 7.57 -16.64 -4.41
CA GLY A 42 6.62 -16.14 -3.43
C GLY A 42 7.19 -15.07 -2.49
N HIS A 43 8.45 -14.69 -2.69
CA HIS A 43 9.13 -13.67 -1.88
C HIS A 43 10.22 -12.96 -2.68
N ILE A 44 10.52 -11.72 -2.29
CA ILE A 44 11.52 -10.88 -2.96
C ILE A 44 12.56 -10.39 -1.96
N SER A 45 13.83 -10.40 -2.36
CA SER A 45 14.88 -9.83 -1.52
C SER A 45 14.79 -8.31 -1.49
N LEU A 46 15.24 -7.69 -0.39
CA LEU A 46 15.36 -6.23 -0.30
C LEU A 46 16.26 -5.65 -1.40
N HIS A 47 17.25 -6.42 -1.85
CA HIS A 47 18.14 -6.03 -2.93
C HIS A 47 17.38 -5.84 -4.26
N GLU A 48 16.52 -6.79 -4.63
CA GLU A 48 15.71 -6.70 -5.85
C GLU A 48 14.68 -5.56 -5.75
N LEU A 49 14.01 -5.42 -4.60
CA LEU A 49 13.12 -4.28 -4.34
C LEU A 49 13.81 -2.93 -4.59
N ARG A 50 15.02 -2.76 -4.02
CA ARG A 50 15.82 -1.54 -4.20
C ARG A 50 16.20 -1.31 -5.65
N ARG A 51 16.55 -2.37 -6.36
CA ARG A 51 17.03 -2.30 -7.75
C ARG A 51 15.95 -1.76 -8.69
N PHE A 52 14.70 -2.11 -8.45
CA PHE A 52 13.59 -1.75 -9.34
C PHE A 52 12.77 -0.55 -8.86
N TYR A 53 12.75 -0.26 -7.56
CA TYR A 53 11.96 0.84 -7.04
C TYR A 53 12.52 2.20 -7.44
N THR A 54 11.68 3.03 -8.03
CA THR A 54 11.94 4.46 -8.26
C THR A 54 10.81 5.27 -7.65
N ALA A 55 11.10 6.38 -6.98
CA ALA A 55 10.06 7.26 -6.48
C ALA A 55 9.69 8.29 -7.58
N PRO A 56 8.44 8.34 -8.07
CA PRO A 56 8.06 9.26 -9.14
C PRO A 56 8.17 10.71 -8.68
N SER A 57 8.94 11.53 -9.40
CA SER A 57 9.21 12.92 -9.01
C SER A 57 7.95 13.78 -8.93
N TRP A 58 6.97 13.52 -9.80
CA TRP A 58 5.68 14.20 -9.77
C TRP A 58 4.90 13.87 -8.49
N ALA A 59 4.95 12.61 -8.05
CA ALA A 59 4.19 12.14 -6.90
C ALA A 59 4.83 12.61 -5.59
N ILE A 60 6.16 12.66 -5.50
CA ILE A 60 6.85 13.30 -4.37
C ILE A 60 6.46 14.79 -4.28
N LYS A 61 6.38 15.49 -5.41
CA LYS A 61 6.01 16.91 -5.42
C LYS A 61 4.57 17.15 -4.96
N GLU A 62 3.66 16.24 -5.28
CA GLU A 62 2.23 16.36 -4.99
C GLU A 62 1.87 15.88 -3.58
N TYR A 63 2.43 14.76 -3.14
CA TYR A 63 2.06 14.07 -1.90
C TYR A 63 3.14 14.08 -0.81
N GLY A 64 4.37 14.49 -1.15
CA GLY A 64 5.52 14.46 -0.23
C GLY A 64 6.13 13.07 -0.05
N SER A 65 7.33 13.03 0.55
CA SER A 65 8.07 11.77 0.78
C SER A 65 7.48 10.91 1.90
N SER A 66 6.60 11.48 2.73
CA SER A 66 5.85 10.75 3.76
C SER A 66 4.80 9.79 3.17
N ILE A 67 4.29 10.10 1.97
CA ILE A 67 3.32 9.25 1.26
C ILE A 67 4.05 8.45 0.18
N VAL A 68 4.89 9.10 -0.61
CA VAL A 68 5.67 8.46 -1.68
C VAL A 68 7.13 8.42 -1.28
N PRO A 69 7.58 7.36 -0.57
CA PRO A 69 8.92 7.32 0.00
C PRO A 69 9.98 7.31 -1.09
N THR A 70 11.10 7.97 -0.83
CA THR A 70 12.33 7.78 -1.63
C THR A 70 12.83 6.34 -1.52
N ALA A 71 13.76 5.94 -2.38
CA ALA A 71 14.31 4.59 -2.33
C ALA A 71 14.99 4.24 -0.99
N ALA A 72 15.53 5.23 -0.28
CA ALA A 72 16.13 5.05 1.04
C ALA A 72 15.05 4.91 2.13
N GLU A 73 14.02 5.76 2.12
CA GLU A 73 12.90 5.67 3.06
C GLU A 73 12.09 4.38 2.86
N PHE A 74 11.91 3.95 1.61
CA PHE A 74 11.22 2.71 1.29
C PHE A 74 11.96 1.50 1.88
N GLN A 75 13.30 1.47 1.84
CA GLN A 75 14.08 0.41 2.48
C GLN A 75 13.88 0.37 3.99
N GLU A 76 13.82 1.53 4.63
CA GLU A 76 13.62 1.62 6.07
C GLU A 76 12.20 1.16 6.45
N LEU A 77 11.18 1.53 5.68
CA LEU A 77 9.82 1.05 5.87
C LEU A 77 9.72 -0.47 5.75
N VAL A 78 10.34 -1.05 4.73
CA VAL A 78 10.33 -2.50 4.54
C VAL A 78 11.11 -3.20 5.66
N ARG A 79 12.24 -2.63 6.13
CA ARG A 79 12.97 -3.14 7.30
C ARG A 79 12.09 -3.15 8.56
N ILE A 80 11.30 -2.10 8.77
CA ILE A 80 10.37 -2.02 9.91
C ILE A 80 9.27 -3.08 9.79
N LEU A 81 8.71 -3.29 8.59
CA LEU A 81 7.64 -4.26 8.34
C LEU A 81 8.11 -5.71 8.53
N THR A 82 9.27 -6.05 7.95
CA THR A 82 9.84 -7.41 7.99
C THR A 82 10.60 -7.73 9.29
N GLY A 83 10.92 -6.70 10.08
CA GLY A 83 11.72 -6.83 11.29
C GLY A 83 13.21 -7.14 11.07
N SER A 84 13.68 -7.31 9.82
CA SER A 84 15.08 -7.66 9.50
C SER A 84 15.50 -7.20 8.10
N MET A 85 16.77 -6.83 7.92
CA MET A 85 17.34 -6.52 6.60
C MET A 85 17.65 -7.76 5.74
N GLU A 86 17.67 -8.94 6.33
CA GLU A 86 17.96 -10.20 5.63
C GLU A 86 16.69 -11.00 5.33
N SER A 87 15.55 -10.62 5.92
CA SER A 87 14.30 -11.31 5.65
C SER A 87 13.82 -10.97 4.24
N PRO A 88 13.44 -11.98 3.45
CA PRO A 88 12.76 -11.72 2.21
C PRO A 88 11.39 -11.10 2.50
N VAL A 89 10.89 -10.31 1.57
CA VAL A 89 9.59 -9.64 1.66
C VAL A 89 8.55 -10.54 1.03
N GLU A 90 7.54 -10.90 1.81
CA GLU A 90 6.40 -11.65 1.34
C GLU A 90 5.41 -10.75 0.59
N PHE A 91 4.58 -11.36 -0.25
CA PHE A 91 3.53 -10.61 -0.94
C PHE A 91 2.56 -9.94 0.05
N SER A 92 2.28 -10.55 1.20
CA SER A 92 1.41 -10.00 2.25
C SER A 92 1.93 -8.67 2.81
N GLU A 93 3.24 -8.57 3.05
CA GLU A 93 3.91 -7.36 3.55
C GLU A 93 3.97 -6.29 2.47
N PHE A 94 4.27 -6.69 1.23
CA PHE A 94 4.26 -5.80 0.08
C PHE A 94 2.86 -5.23 -0.20
N GLU A 95 1.83 -6.08 -0.12
CA GLU A 95 0.43 -5.69 -0.25
C GLU A 95 0.01 -4.72 0.86
N ALA A 96 0.46 -4.94 2.10
CA ALA A 96 0.15 -4.06 3.22
C ALA A 96 0.72 -2.64 3.04
N LEU A 97 1.96 -2.53 2.56
CA LEU A 97 2.58 -1.23 2.27
C LEU A 97 1.78 -0.47 1.22
N TYR A 98 1.42 -1.13 0.12
CA TYR A 98 0.65 -0.50 -0.96
C TYR A 98 -0.81 -0.25 -0.61
N HIS A 99 -1.40 -1.05 0.28
CA HIS A 99 -2.72 -0.77 0.80
C HIS A 99 -2.72 0.50 1.66
N GLY A 100 -1.72 0.69 2.53
CA GLY A 100 -1.51 1.95 3.24
C GLY A 100 -1.35 3.15 2.29
N LEU A 101 -0.56 3.00 1.22
CA LEU A 101 -0.43 4.03 0.17
C LEU A 101 -1.76 4.32 -0.52
N SER A 102 -2.52 3.29 -0.88
CA SER A 102 -3.84 3.43 -1.50
C SER A 102 -4.80 4.21 -0.61
N VAL A 103 -4.74 4.01 0.70
CA VAL A 103 -5.55 4.74 1.67
C VAL A 103 -5.09 6.20 1.78
N ALA A 104 -3.77 6.45 1.79
CA ALA A 104 -3.20 7.79 1.92
C ALA A 104 -3.36 8.67 0.67
N VAL A 105 -3.30 8.07 -0.53
CA VAL A 105 -3.60 8.72 -1.82
C VAL A 105 -5.11 8.76 -2.06
N GLY A 106 -5.84 7.82 -1.45
CA GLY A 106 -7.26 7.91 -1.17
C GLY A 106 -7.59 9.18 -0.41
N THR A 107 -8.74 9.79 -0.69
CA THR A 107 -9.36 10.62 0.36
C THR A 107 -9.74 9.67 1.48
N CYS A 108 -8.88 9.57 2.51
CA CYS A 108 -9.16 8.81 3.72
C CYS A 108 -10.54 9.26 4.24
N PRO A 109 -11.54 8.36 4.29
CA PRO A 109 -12.89 8.75 4.67
C PRO A 109 -12.92 9.39 6.07
N VAL A 110 -12.03 8.90 6.95
CA VAL A 110 -11.91 9.31 8.35
C VAL A 110 -11.43 10.76 8.49
N ASP A 111 -10.64 11.27 7.56
CA ASP A 111 -10.12 12.66 7.60
C ASP A 111 -11.23 13.72 7.53
N ARG A 112 -12.43 13.32 7.09
CA ARG A 112 -13.59 14.21 6.95
C ARG A 112 -14.54 14.18 8.15
N VAL A 113 -14.27 13.32 9.13
CA VAL A 113 -15.10 13.14 10.31
C VAL A 113 -14.53 13.99 11.42
N THR A 114 -15.05 15.21 11.54
CA THR A 114 -14.64 16.12 12.62
C THR A 114 -15.57 16.03 13.84
N SER A 115 -16.67 15.29 13.75
CA SER A 115 -17.57 15.02 14.88
C SER A 115 -18.26 13.67 14.79
N GLU A 116 -18.67 13.17 15.96
CA GLU A 116 -19.38 11.91 16.14
C GLU A 116 -20.71 11.86 15.36
N SER A 117 -21.36 12.98 15.06
CA SER A 117 -22.61 12.98 14.28
C SER A 117 -22.43 12.74 12.77
N GLN A 118 -21.19 12.71 12.28
CA GLN A 118 -20.87 12.57 10.85
C GLN A 118 -20.50 11.13 10.44
N TRP A 119 -20.44 10.18 11.37
CA TRP A 119 -20.05 8.79 11.04
C TRP A 119 -21.00 8.12 10.03
N THR A 120 -22.28 8.51 9.99
CA THR A 120 -23.24 7.99 9.00
C THR A 120 -22.93 8.44 7.58
N ARG A 121 -22.29 9.61 7.40
CA ARG A 121 -21.90 10.15 6.09
C ARG A 121 -20.66 9.47 5.53
N LEU A 122 -19.77 8.92 6.39
CA LEU A 122 -18.64 8.09 5.96
C LEU A 122 -19.07 6.96 5.03
N ILE A 123 -20.14 6.26 5.40
CA ILE A 123 -20.62 5.07 4.67
C ILE A 123 -21.08 5.45 3.25
N VAL A 124 -21.64 6.65 3.11
CA VAL A 124 -22.17 7.18 1.85
C VAL A 124 -21.06 7.77 0.97
N ASP A 125 -20.16 8.56 1.57
CA ASP A 125 -19.04 9.23 0.87
C ASP A 125 -17.95 8.24 0.44
N TRP A 126 -17.71 7.17 1.21
CA TRP A 126 -16.75 6.13 0.86
C TRP A 126 -17.10 5.42 -0.46
N ARG A 127 -18.39 5.17 -0.74
CA ARG A 127 -18.80 4.53 -1.99
C ARG A 127 -18.66 5.41 -3.22
N SER A 128 -18.73 6.73 -3.06
CA SER A 128 -18.82 7.68 -4.18
C SER A 128 -17.47 8.27 -4.62
N GLN A 129 -16.41 8.11 -3.82
CA GLN A 129 -15.06 8.65 -4.14
C GLN A 129 -14.10 7.67 -4.84
N GLN A 130 -14.53 6.43 -5.09
CA GLN A 130 -13.73 5.37 -5.73
C GLN A 130 -13.46 5.58 -7.25
N SER A 131 -13.54 6.78 -7.83
CA SER A 131 -13.21 6.96 -9.27
C SER A 131 -11.99 7.82 -9.56
N SER A 132 -11.79 8.96 -8.87
CA SER A 132 -10.66 9.87 -9.20
C SER A 132 -9.34 9.55 -8.48
N SER A 133 -9.41 8.99 -7.27
CA SER A 133 -8.22 8.58 -6.50
C SER A 133 -7.58 7.29 -7.05
N HIS A 134 -8.38 6.45 -7.72
CA HIS A 134 -7.90 5.20 -8.32
C HIS A 134 -6.82 5.45 -9.36
N ASP A 135 -7.01 6.46 -10.21
CA ASP A 135 -6.05 6.80 -11.26
C ASP A 135 -4.68 7.22 -10.71
N GLN A 136 -4.66 7.93 -9.57
CA GLN A 136 -3.41 8.42 -8.97
C GLN A 136 -2.62 7.29 -8.32
N PHE A 137 -3.29 6.44 -7.53
CA PHE A 137 -2.64 5.27 -6.96
C PHE A 137 -2.03 4.38 -8.05
N GLU A 138 -2.82 4.03 -9.08
CA GLU A 138 -2.36 3.15 -10.15
C GLU A 138 -1.20 3.76 -10.92
N ARG A 139 -1.21 5.08 -11.14
CA ARG A 139 -0.10 5.80 -11.76
C ARG A 139 1.16 5.79 -10.90
N ILE A 140 1.04 5.98 -9.58
CA ILE A 140 2.19 5.92 -8.66
C ILE A 140 2.82 4.53 -8.70
N VAL A 141 2.03 3.46 -8.54
CA VAL A 141 2.55 2.09 -8.58
C VAL A 141 3.24 1.81 -9.92
N ARG A 142 2.61 2.19 -11.02
CA ARG A 142 3.16 2.02 -12.36
C ARG A 142 4.49 2.74 -12.56
N ASP A 143 4.54 4.02 -12.25
CA ASP A 143 5.75 4.81 -12.42
C ASP A 143 6.84 4.37 -11.44
N SER A 144 6.47 3.87 -10.25
CA SER A 144 7.42 3.37 -9.26
C SER A 144 8.15 2.11 -9.69
N TRP A 145 7.47 1.24 -10.43
CA TRP A 145 7.99 -0.05 -10.84
C TRP A 145 8.24 -0.15 -12.34
N GLY A 146 7.91 0.86 -13.13
CA GLY A 146 8.01 0.88 -14.59
C GLY A 146 7.22 -0.25 -15.26
N ILE A 147 5.94 -0.41 -14.90
CA ILE A 147 5.03 -1.45 -15.42
C ILE A 147 3.88 -0.89 -16.25
#